data_AF-A0A3C0J3A7-F1
#
_entry.id   AF-A0A3C0J3A7-F1
#
_cell.length_a   1.000
_cell.length_b   1.000
_cell.length_c   1.000
_cell.angle_alpha   90.00
_cell.angle_beta   90.00
_cell.angle_gamma   90.00
#
_symmetry.space_group_name_H-M   'P 1'
#
loop_
_entity.id
_entity.type
_entity.pdbx_description
1 polymer ?
#
loop_
_entity_poly.entity_id
_entity_poly.type
_entity_poly.pdbx_seq_one_letter_code
_entity_poly.pdbx_strand_id
1 'polypeptide(L)'
;MGNHIFISHSSSDAKQAEALCGYLEKRNKKCFIAPRDIRSGHEYAEELLDGIDNSYVVILMLSEKSNTSPHVLREIERAISKNIPVIVYKMENVTLSKSLEYFLMTHQWMDAKDSMDYERIYESVCGFSDGNTGSVKPVENDIKKRKKAPVIIGMVLGIIIVGLVVFFICRPKNNDAPSPNINNDVDYGIKTGDTFEIGTYNDEKIAWSVLRINTDGTAVLVADKILTFKAYDASESGASYEYNGETYLPSAANADDFELLVQTQGNNDWSTSNIRTWLNSDSKVVEYKDGIPVSKAMADRMNGYNTEPGFLYGFTDDEKNILTEVGNKTKEYYKTNGKEIVSKDKVYLLTKADIDDFEKAGISIYASPTDAAVKNNESSYYKEYKDMLHMDEYYWWLREPVEGTPYKCYFVTSGYEQDMFAARSVNVESFGIRPAITVDIAALCKYTEEK
;
A
#
# COMPACT_ATOMS: atom_id res chain seq x y z
N MET A 1 11.14 -34.91 -6.77
CA MET A 1 11.66 -33.76 -7.55
C MET A 1 10.51 -33.24 -8.38
N GLY A 2 10.47 -31.92 -8.61
CA GLY A 2 9.47 -31.32 -9.51
C GLY A 2 9.49 -31.98 -10.89
N ASN A 3 8.39 -31.89 -11.62
CA ASN A 3 8.18 -32.65 -12.86
C ASN A 3 8.21 -31.78 -14.14
N HIS A 4 8.39 -30.46 -13.98
CA HIS A 4 8.41 -29.51 -15.08
C HIS A 4 9.29 -28.28 -14.78
N ILE A 5 9.47 -27.44 -15.80
CA ILE A 5 10.17 -26.16 -15.76
C ILE A 5 9.12 -25.06 -15.67
N PHE A 6 9.23 -24.17 -14.69
CA PHE A 6 8.36 -23.01 -14.61
C PHE A 6 8.97 -21.81 -15.35
N ILE A 7 8.21 -21.15 -16.22
CA ILE A 7 8.68 -19.99 -17.00
C ILE A 7 8.03 -18.70 -16.49
N SER A 8 8.78 -17.94 -15.71
CA SER A 8 8.40 -16.63 -15.19
C SER A 8 8.73 -15.53 -16.20
N HIS A 9 7.74 -14.72 -16.57
CA HIS A 9 7.86 -13.67 -17.58
C HIS A 9 6.83 -12.56 -17.33
N SER A 10 7.04 -11.36 -17.90
CA SER A 10 5.97 -10.35 -17.92
C SER A 10 4.97 -10.67 -19.03
N SER A 11 3.71 -10.25 -18.88
CA SER A 11 2.70 -10.37 -19.94
C SER A 11 3.11 -9.69 -21.27
N SER A 12 3.99 -8.68 -21.22
CA SER A 12 4.52 -8.02 -22.41
C SER A 12 5.52 -8.89 -23.19
N ASP A 13 6.08 -9.92 -22.55
CA ASP A 13 7.09 -10.83 -23.11
C ASP A 13 6.49 -12.21 -23.48
N ALA A 14 5.16 -12.35 -23.44
CA ALA A 14 4.45 -13.63 -23.62
C ALA A 14 4.86 -14.36 -24.91
N LYS A 15 5.00 -13.63 -26.02
CA LYS A 15 5.39 -14.21 -27.31
C LYS A 15 6.77 -14.87 -27.27
N GLN A 16 7.73 -14.27 -26.57
CA GLN A 16 9.08 -14.80 -26.41
C GLN A 16 9.08 -15.97 -25.42
N ALA A 17 8.27 -15.90 -24.37
CA ALA A 17 8.12 -16.98 -23.39
C ALA A 17 7.48 -18.22 -24.00
N GLU A 18 6.45 -18.05 -24.83
CA GLU A 18 5.84 -19.13 -25.63
C GLU A 18 6.85 -19.76 -26.60
N ALA A 19 7.71 -18.97 -27.23
CA ALA A 19 8.75 -19.48 -28.13
C ALA A 19 9.79 -20.33 -27.39
N LEU A 20 10.23 -19.89 -26.21
CA LEU A 20 11.11 -20.68 -25.35
C LEU A 20 10.41 -21.97 -24.86
N CYS A 21 9.17 -21.85 -24.41
CA CYS A 21 8.37 -22.99 -23.97
C CYS A 21 8.27 -24.06 -25.07
N GLY A 22 7.88 -23.65 -26.28
CA GLY A 22 7.79 -24.55 -27.42
C GLY A 22 9.16 -25.14 -27.84
N TYR A 23 10.26 -24.42 -27.61
CA TYR A 23 11.61 -24.93 -27.86
C TYR A 23 12.00 -26.06 -26.91
N LEU A 24 11.69 -25.90 -25.62
CA LEU A 24 11.98 -26.88 -24.56
C LEU A 24 11.08 -28.12 -24.68
N GLU A 25 9.79 -27.92 -24.96
CA GLU A 25 8.82 -29.00 -25.12
C GLU A 25 9.12 -29.89 -26.34
N LYS A 26 9.58 -29.30 -27.46
CA LYS A 26 10.07 -30.06 -28.62
C LYS A 26 11.24 -31.00 -28.31
N ARG A 27 11.94 -30.76 -27.20
CA ARG A 27 13.06 -31.59 -26.71
C ARG A 27 12.67 -32.42 -25.47
N ASN A 28 11.39 -32.70 -25.30
CA ASN A 28 10.83 -33.52 -24.23
C ASN A 28 11.04 -32.95 -22.80
N LYS A 29 11.18 -31.63 -22.65
CA LYS A 29 11.16 -30.98 -21.34
C LYS A 29 9.76 -30.41 -21.10
N LYS A 30 9.09 -30.87 -20.04
CA LYS A 30 7.77 -30.35 -19.65
C LYS A 30 7.92 -28.93 -19.11
N CYS A 31 7.08 -28.02 -19.57
CA CYS A 31 7.04 -26.64 -19.12
C CYS A 31 5.68 -26.30 -18.53
N PHE A 32 5.67 -25.37 -17.58
CA PHE A 32 4.49 -24.69 -17.09
C PHE A 32 4.65 -23.19 -17.38
N ILE A 33 3.66 -22.62 -18.07
CA ILE A 33 3.60 -21.20 -18.41
C ILE A 33 2.15 -20.70 -18.25
N ALA A 34 1.98 -19.64 -17.47
CA ALA A 34 0.69 -18.97 -17.33
C ALA A 34 0.41 -18.05 -18.54
N PRO A 35 -0.86 -17.90 -18.97
CA PRO A 35 -2.06 -18.56 -18.44
C PRO A 35 -2.35 -19.95 -19.06
N ARG A 36 -1.51 -20.44 -19.99
CA ARG A 36 -1.76 -21.66 -20.78
C ARG A 36 -2.01 -22.90 -19.91
N ASP A 37 -1.21 -23.08 -18.87
CA ASP A 37 -1.21 -24.30 -18.06
C ASP A 37 -2.05 -24.20 -16.79
N ILE A 38 -2.83 -23.12 -16.65
CA ILE A 38 -3.77 -22.91 -15.54
C ILE A 38 -5.12 -23.56 -15.89
N ARG A 39 -5.53 -24.54 -15.09
CA ARG A 39 -6.75 -25.31 -15.34
C ARG A 39 -8.01 -24.46 -15.13
N SER A 40 -8.89 -24.40 -16.13
CA SER A 40 -10.17 -23.70 -16.01
C SER A 40 -11.07 -24.35 -14.95
N GLY A 41 -11.67 -23.53 -14.08
CA GLY A 41 -12.50 -24.00 -12.97
C GLY A 41 -11.72 -24.37 -11.71
N HIS A 42 -10.39 -24.28 -11.74
CA HIS A 42 -9.53 -24.28 -10.57
C HIS A 42 -9.09 -22.85 -10.24
N GLU A 43 -8.66 -22.68 -8.99
CA GLU A 43 -8.23 -21.44 -8.40
C GLU A 43 -6.88 -21.01 -9.04
N TYR A 44 -6.81 -19.81 -9.64
CA TYR A 44 -5.70 -19.40 -10.52
C TYR A 44 -4.37 -19.30 -9.75
N ALA A 45 -4.40 -18.82 -8.51
CA ALA A 45 -3.23 -18.66 -7.67
C ALA A 45 -2.73 -20.01 -7.14
N GLU A 46 -3.63 -20.92 -6.75
CA GLU A 46 -3.32 -22.31 -6.38
C GLU A 46 -2.62 -23.02 -7.54
N GLU A 47 -3.15 -22.93 -8.76
CA GLU A 47 -2.52 -23.54 -9.94
C GLU A 47 -1.15 -22.93 -10.26
N LEU A 48 -0.99 -21.62 -10.09
CA LEU A 48 0.28 -20.92 -10.30
C LEU A 48 1.31 -21.32 -9.24
N LEU A 49 0.92 -21.34 -7.97
CA LEU A 49 1.76 -21.75 -6.84
C LEU A 49 2.12 -23.23 -6.92
N ASP A 50 1.17 -24.09 -7.28
CA ASP A 50 1.41 -25.51 -7.54
C ASP A 50 2.34 -25.70 -8.73
N GLY A 51 2.21 -24.87 -9.77
CA GLY A 51 3.16 -24.80 -10.87
C GLY A 51 4.58 -24.53 -10.35
N ILE A 52 4.77 -23.49 -9.54
CA ILE A 52 6.10 -23.17 -9.00
C ILE A 52 6.59 -24.30 -8.08
N ASP A 53 5.79 -24.71 -7.09
CA ASP A 53 6.15 -25.69 -6.06
C ASP A 53 6.47 -27.07 -6.66
N ASN A 54 5.84 -27.44 -7.77
CA ASN A 54 6.10 -28.70 -8.49
C ASN A 54 7.12 -28.56 -9.62
N SER A 55 7.79 -27.42 -9.74
CA SER A 55 8.89 -27.22 -10.69
C SER A 55 10.22 -27.69 -10.10
N TYR A 56 11.12 -28.18 -10.95
CA TYR A 56 12.50 -28.50 -10.53
C TYR A 56 13.48 -27.37 -10.84
N VAL A 57 13.07 -26.40 -11.65
CA VAL A 57 13.82 -25.20 -12.01
C VAL A 57 12.84 -24.13 -12.50
N VAL A 58 13.11 -22.88 -12.12
CA VAL A 58 12.40 -21.69 -12.59
C VAL A 58 13.30 -20.95 -13.58
N ILE A 59 12.76 -20.60 -14.74
CA ILE A 59 13.44 -19.71 -15.70
C ILE A 59 12.78 -18.34 -15.60
N LEU A 60 13.57 -17.33 -15.21
CA LEU A 60 13.18 -15.93 -15.25
C LEU A 60 13.56 -15.31 -16.59
N MET A 61 12.58 -14.85 -17.35
CA MET A 61 12.80 -14.03 -18.55
C MET A 61 12.88 -12.55 -18.17
N LEU A 62 14.12 -12.07 -17.98
CA LEU A 62 14.40 -10.72 -17.46
C LEU A 62 14.36 -9.66 -18.57
N SER A 63 13.43 -8.72 -18.44
CA SER A 63 13.20 -7.50 -19.23
C SER A 63 12.91 -6.34 -18.27
N GLU A 64 12.83 -5.11 -18.76
CA GLU A 64 12.45 -3.94 -17.94
C GLU A 64 11.05 -4.16 -17.32
N LYS A 65 10.17 -4.83 -18.08
CA LYS A 65 8.80 -5.14 -17.66
C LYS A 65 8.73 -6.24 -16.61
N SER A 66 9.54 -7.30 -16.73
CA SER A 66 9.60 -8.32 -15.68
C SER A 66 10.39 -7.85 -14.47
N ASN A 67 11.37 -6.95 -14.66
CA ASN A 67 12.15 -6.35 -13.58
C ASN A 67 11.29 -5.48 -12.63
N THR A 68 10.22 -4.90 -13.16
CA THR A 68 9.28 -4.05 -12.43
C THR A 68 7.94 -4.75 -12.14
N SER A 69 7.81 -6.04 -12.50
CA SER A 69 6.57 -6.80 -12.31
C SER A 69 6.47 -7.40 -10.91
N PRO A 70 5.45 -7.04 -10.11
CA PRO A 70 5.22 -7.65 -8.80
C PRO A 70 4.92 -9.15 -8.86
N HIS A 71 4.26 -9.62 -9.94
CA HIS A 71 4.00 -11.05 -10.14
C HIS A 71 5.29 -11.84 -10.31
N VAL A 72 6.18 -11.35 -11.18
CA VAL A 72 7.49 -11.97 -11.39
C VAL A 72 8.29 -11.96 -10.08
N LEU A 73 8.28 -10.85 -9.34
CA LEU A 73 8.95 -10.77 -8.04
C LEU A 73 8.46 -11.85 -7.06
N ARG A 74 7.13 -12.02 -6.92
CA ARG A 74 6.52 -13.02 -6.04
C ARG A 74 6.82 -14.45 -6.49
N GLU A 75 6.82 -14.72 -7.80
CA GLU A 75 7.18 -16.04 -8.35
C GLU A 75 8.63 -16.40 -8.01
N ILE A 76 9.55 -15.43 -8.13
CA ILE A 76 10.97 -15.61 -7.79
C ILE A 76 11.17 -15.75 -6.29
N GLU A 77 10.50 -14.92 -5.47
CA GLU A 77 10.52 -15.05 -4.01
C GLU A 77 10.04 -16.44 -3.58
N ARG A 78 8.93 -16.93 -4.15
CA ARG A 78 8.38 -18.27 -3.86
C ARG A 78 9.37 -19.36 -4.23
N ALA A 79 9.93 -19.31 -5.44
CA ALA A 79 10.94 -20.26 -5.89
C ALA A 79 12.13 -20.33 -4.92
N ILE A 80 12.65 -19.18 -4.52
CA ILE A 80 13.77 -19.07 -3.57
C ILE A 80 13.37 -19.63 -2.20
N SER A 81 12.19 -19.28 -1.68
CA SER A 81 11.70 -19.78 -0.39
C SER A 81 11.59 -21.31 -0.34
N LYS A 82 11.36 -21.95 -1.50
CA LYS A 82 11.28 -23.40 -1.67
C LYS A 82 12.62 -24.05 -2.06
N ASN A 83 13.70 -23.27 -2.12
CA ASN A 83 15.01 -23.68 -2.60
C ASN A 83 14.97 -24.27 -4.03
N ILE A 84 14.08 -23.76 -4.87
CA ILE A 84 14.00 -24.12 -6.29
C ILE A 84 15.01 -23.26 -7.05
N PRO A 85 15.94 -23.85 -7.82
CA PRO A 85 16.91 -23.09 -8.59
C PRO A 85 16.27 -22.14 -9.60
N VAL A 86 16.77 -20.91 -9.65
CA VAL A 86 16.34 -19.89 -10.62
C VAL A 86 17.44 -19.66 -11.66
N ILE A 87 17.11 -19.81 -12.94
CA ILE A 87 17.95 -19.44 -14.09
C ILE A 87 17.47 -18.09 -14.62
N VAL A 88 18.33 -17.07 -14.61
CA VAL A 88 18.00 -15.75 -15.14
C VAL A 88 18.42 -15.66 -16.60
N TYR A 89 17.44 -15.54 -17.50
CA TYR A 89 17.65 -15.28 -18.92
C TYR A 89 17.38 -13.81 -19.24
N LYS A 90 18.45 -13.04 -19.43
CA LYS A 90 18.40 -11.60 -19.67
C LYS A 90 18.11 -11.30 -21.15
N MET A 91 16.90 -10.83 -21.44
CA MET A 91 16.44 -10.51 -22.80
C MET A 91 16.93 -9.13 -23.28
N GLU A 92 17.14 -8.20 -22.36
CA GLU A 92 17.62 -6.85 -22.65
C GLU A 92 18.47 -6.30 -21.49
N ASN A 93 19.24 -5.24 -21.74
CA ASN A 93 20.09 -4.64 -20.71
C ASN A 93 19.29 -3.77 -19.74
N VAL A 94 18.92 -4.36 -18.61
CA VAL A 94 18.14 -3.74 -17.53
C VAL A 94 19.00 -3.49 -16.30
N THR A 95 18.72 -2.38 -15.59
CA THR A 95 19.22 -2.16 -14.23
C THR A 95 18.21 -2.81 -13.27
N LEU A 96 18.64 -3.80 -12.49
CA LEU A 96 17.71 -4.49 -11.58
C LEU A 96 17.08 -3.54 -10.56
N SER A 97 15.81 -3.76 -10.27
CA SER A 97 15.17 -3.18 -9.10
C SER A 97 15.83 -3.72 -7.84
N LYS A 98 15.88 -2.94 -6.75
CA LYS A 98 16.49 -3.37 -5.48
C LYS A 98 15.89 -4.69 -4.98
N SER A 99 14.59 -4.90 -5.21
CA SER A 99 13.87 -6.10 -4.80
C SER A 99 14.35 -7.35 -5.56
N LEU A 100 14.45 -7.30 -6.89
CA LEU A 100 15.00 -8.42 -7.66
C LEU A 100 16.51 -8.56 -7.47
N GLU A 101 17.24 -7.46 -7.29
CA GLU A 101 18.67 -7.51 -6.96
C GLU A 101 18.90 -8.33 -5.69
N TYR A 102 18.14 -8.06 -4.62
CA TYR A 102 18.22 -8.80 -3.36
C TYR A 102 18.04 -10.32 -3.56
N PHE A 103 17.04 -10.73 -4.34
CA PHE A 103 16.75 -12.14 -4.61
C PHE A 103 17.72 -12.80 -5.59
N LEU A 104 18.29 -12.05 -6.55
CA LEU A 104 19.13 -12.57 -7.63
C LEU A 104 20.64 -12.44 -7.36
N MET A 105 21.04 -11.86 -6.23
CA MET A 105 22.43 -11.60 -5.82
C MET A 105 23.38 -12.81 -5.90
N THR A 106 22.86 -14.03 -5.75
CA THR A 106 23.64 -15.28 -5.70
C THR A 106 23.41 -16.21 -6.90
N HIS A 107 22.58 -15.82 -7.87
CA HIS A 107 22.14 -16.69 -8.97
C HIS A 107 23.08 -16.62 -10.19
N GLN A 108 23.05 -17.64 -11.06
CA GLN A 108 23.76 -17.62 -12.36
C GLN A 108 22.93 -16.91 -13.43
N TRP A 109 23.58 -16.05 -14.21
CA TRP A 109 22.94 -15.21 -15.23
C TRP A 109 23.37 -15.64 -16.63
N MET A 110 22.43 -15.61 -17.57
CA MET A 110 22.68 -15.83 -18.99
C MET A 110 22.18 -14.64 -19.78
N ASP A 111 23.06 -14.05 -20.60
CA ASP A 111 22.68 -13.00 -21.53
C ASP A 111 22.14 -13.60 -22.84
N ALA A 112 21.00 -13.08 -23.32
CA ALA A 112 20.57 -13.27 -24.69
C ALA A 112 21.57 -12.55 -25.61
N LYS A 113 22.46 -13.30 -26.28
CA LYS A 113 23.27 -12.74 -27.38
C LYS A 113 22.37 -12.47 -28.58
N ASP A 114 22.88 -11.70 -29.55
CA ASP A 114 22.21 -11.22 -30.78
C ASP A 114 21.46 -12.28 -31.62
N SER A 115 21.62 -13.57 -31.31
CA SER A 115 20.72 -14.65 -31.69
C SER A 115 20.18 -15.31 -30.43
N MET A 116 18.85 -15.31 -30.27
CA MET A 116 18.11 -15.96 -29.19
C MET A 116 18.43 -17.46 -29.11
N ASP A 117 19.55 -17.79 -28.46
CA ASP A 117 20.13 -19.13 -28.41
C ASP A 117 19.59 -19.88 -27.18
N TYR A 118 18.38 -20.42 -27.33
CA TYR A 118 17.73 -21.25 -26.31
C TYR A 118 18.49 -22.56 -26.00
N GLU A 119 19.56 -22.89 -26.76
CA GLU A 119 20.36 -24.10 -26.51
C GLU A 119 21.10 -24.04 -25.18
N ARG A 120 21.61 -22.86 -24.78
CA ARG A 120 22.26 -22.69 -23.47
C ARG A 120 21.31 -22.88 -22.29
N ILE A 121 20.06 -22.43 -22.45
CA ILE A 121 19.00 -22.65 -21.47
C ILE A 121 18.72 -24.16 -21.38
N TYR A 122 18.60 -24.83 -22.53
CA TYR A 122 18.37 -26.27 -22.60
C TYR A 122 19.50 -27.08 -21.94
N GLU A 123 20.77 -26.78 -22.23
CA GLU A 123 21.93 -27.44 -21.62
C GLU A 123 21.91 -27.30 -20.09
N SER A 124 21.62 -26.09 -19.60
CA SER A 124 21.58 -25.79 -18.18
C SER A 124 20.44 -26.52 -17.47
N VAL A 125 19.26 -26.55 -18.08
CA VAL A 125 18.10 -27.33 -17.60
C VAL A 125 18.40 -28.83 -17.56
N CYS A 126 19.12 -29.37 -18.56
CA CYS A 126 19.50 -30.79 -18.57
C CYS A 126 20.42 -31.15 -17.40
N GLY A 127 21.29 -30.21 -16.97
CA GLY A 127 22.09 -30.37 -15.77
C GLY A 127 21.27 -30.59 -14.49
N PHE A 128 20.06 -30.03 -14.42
CA PHE A 128 19.14 -30.21 -13.28
C PHE A 128 18.29 -31.49 -13.39
N SER A 129 17.90 -31.91 -14.60
CA SER A 129 17.04 -33.09 -14.79
C SER A 129 17.76 -34.42 -14.62
N ASP A 130 19.08 -34.45 -14.83
CA ASP A 130 19.84 -35.70 -14.96
C ASP A 130 20.58 -36.11 -13.66
N GLY A 131 20.30 -35.42 -12.54
CA GLY A 131 20.81 -35.78 -11.21
C GLY A 131 22.34 -35.68 -11.03
N ASN A 132 23.05 -35.05 -11.96
CA ASN A 132 24.49 -34.93 -11.89
C ASN A 132 24.89 -33.63 -11.16
N THR A 133 25.10 -33.72 -9.85
CA THR A 133 25.77 -32.69 -9.04
C THR A 133 27.27 -32.63 -9.39
N GLY A 134 27.58 -32.19 -10.61
CA GLY A 134 28.93 -31.96 -11.08
C GLY A 134 29.35 -30.53 -10.79
N SER A 135 30.35 -30.37 -9.92
CA SER A 135 31.03 -29.11 -9.58
C SER A 135 31.39 -28.30 -10.83
N VAL A 136 30.67 -27.20 -11.09
CA VAL A 136 31.08 -26.18 -12.06
C VAL A 136 31.97 -25.18 -11.33
N LYS A 137 33.22 -25.06 -11.78
CA LYS A 137 34.20 -24.11 -11.24
C LYS A 137 33.70 -22.66 -11.43
N PRO A 138 33.92 -21.75 -10.47
CA PRO A 138 33.54 -20.35 -10.64
C PRO A 138 34.29 -19.75 -11.83
N VAL A 139 33.56 -19.14 -12.76
CA VAL A 139 34.15 -18.24 -13.75
C VAL A 139 34.44 -16.93 -13.04
N GLU A 140 35.71 -16.55 -13.03
CA GLU A 140 36.24 -15.34 -12.41
C GLU A 140 35.67 -14.10 -13.13
N ASN A 141 34.81 -13.34 -12.44
CA ASN A 141 34.34 -12.06 -12.97
C ASN A 141 35.44 -11.01 -12.82
N ASP A 142 36.09 -10.73 -13.95
CA ASP A 142 37.16 -9.75 -14.13
C ASP A 142 36.62 -8.31 -13.98
N ILE A 143 36.39 -7.87 -12.74
CA ILE A 143 36.07 -6.46 -12.45
C ILE A 143 37.35 -5.63 -12.61
N LYS A 144 37.56 -5.07 -13.80
CA LYS A 144 38.58 -4.04 -14.05
C LYS A 144 38.36 -2.84 -13.12
N LYS A 145 39.21 -2.73 -12.08
CA LYS A 145 39.35 -1.55 -11.21
C LYS A 145 39.60 -0.29 -12.05
N ARG A 146 38.61 0.61 -12.13
CA ARG A 146 38.84 2.00 -12.56
C ARG A 146 39.47 2.78 -11.41
N LYS A 147 40.70 3.26 -11.62
CA LYS A 147 41.43 4.17 -10.71
C LYS A 147 40.67 5.50 -10.63
N LYS A 148 40.30 5.94 -9.42
CA LYS A 148 39.79 7.29 -9.15
C LYS A 148 40.96 8.26 -9.02
N ALA A 149 40.91 9.39 -9.73
CA ALA A 149 41.74 10.57 -9.47
C ALA A 149 41.03 11.49 -8.45
N PRO A 150 41.76 12.26 -7.62
CA PRO A 150 41.14 13.11 -6.60
C PRO A 150 40.70 14.45 -7.21
N VAL A 151 39.51 14.92 -6.84
CA VAL A 151 39.05 16.29 -7.13
C VAL A 151 38.80 17.00 -5.80
N ILE A 152 39.35 18.20 -5.69
CA ILE A 152 39.45 19.04 -4.50
C ILE A 152 38.08 19.68 -4.22
N ILE A 153 37.45 19.32 -3.10
CA ILE A 153 36.25 19.98 -2.55
C ILE A 153 36.69 20.75 -1.30
N GLY A 154 36.99 22.04 -1.46
CA GLY A 154 37.53 22.86 -0.37
C GLY A 154 37.07 24.31 -0.29
N MET A 155 36.22 24.81 -1.19
CA MET A 155 35.87 26.25 -1.21
C MET A 155 34.37 26.57 -1.17
N VAL A 156 33.47 25.61 -1.34
CA VAL A 156 32.01 25.88 -1.40
C VAL A 156 31.34 25.83 -0.02
N LEU A 157 31.88 25.06 0.94
CA LEU A 157 31.33 24.92 2.29
C LEU A 157 31.49 26.17 3.18
N GLY A 158 32.50 27.01 2.92
CA GLY A 158 32.77 28.20 3.74
C GLY A 158 31.77 29.35 3.55
N ILE A 159 31.16 29.48 2.37
CA ILE A 159 30.26 30.60 2.05
C ILE A 159 28.83 30.34 2.56
N ILE A 160 28.41 29.06 2.60
CA ILE A 160 27.07 28.67 3.07
C ILE A 160 26.93 28.87 4.58
N ILE A 161 27.99 28.60 5.34
CA ILE A 161 27.98 28.73 6.81
C ILE A 161 27.89 30.20 7.24
N VAL A 162 28.56 31.12 6.54
CA VAL A 162 28.51 32.56 6.85
C VAL A 162 27.14 33.16 6.49
N GLY A 163 26.52 32.70 5.39
CA GLY A 163 25.16 33.14 5.00
C GLY A 163 24.07 32.74 6.00
N LEU A 164 24.17 31.55 6.59
CA LEU A 164 23.20 31.06 7.58
C LEU A 164 23.30 31.79 8.93
N VAL A 165 24.51 32.20 9.35
CA VAL A 165 24.71 32.95 10.60
C VAL A 165 24.11 34.36 10.51
N VAL A 166 24.22 35.03 9.36
CA VAL A 166 23.63 36.36 9.15
C VAL A 166 22.09 36.30 9.08
N PHE A 167 21.53 35.23 8.51
CA PHE A 167 20.08 35.03 8.44
C PHE A 167 19.43 34.87 9.83
N PHE A 168 20.14 34.25 10.78
CA PHE A 168 19.64 34.07 12.16
C PHE A 168 19.73 35.33 13.03
N ILE A 169 20.62 36.28 12.73
CA ILE A 169 20.80 37.50 13.53
C ILE A 169 19.76 38.58 13.18
N CYS A 170 19.13 38.53 12.00
CA CYS A 170 18.27 39.61 11.49
C CYS A 170 16.75 39.34 11.47
N ARG A 171 16.22 38.31 12.16
CA ARG A 171 14.76 38.11 12.22
C ARG A 171 14.06 39.03 13.24
N PRO A 172 13.02 39.79 12.85
CA PRO A 172 12.19 40.53 13.80
C PRO A 172 11.34 39.58 14.64
N LYS A 173 11.27 39.84 15.96
CA LYS A 173 10.45 39.09 16.93
C LYS A 173 8.96 39.31 16.66
N ASN A 174 8.26 38.27 16.21
CA ASN A 174 6.82 38.15 16.41
C ASN A 174 6.60 37.38 17.72
N ASN A 175 6.06 38.07 18.72
CA ASN A 175 5.56 37.48 19.95
C ASN A 175 4.14 37.01 19.65
N ASP A 176 3.93 35.70 19.45
CA ASP A 176 2.67 34.95 19.65
C ASP A 176 2.85 33.51 19.14
N ALA A 177 3.81 32.79 19.74
CA ALA A 177 3.93 31.33 19.59
C ALA A 177 3.75 30.69 20.98
N PRO A 178 3.01 29.58 21.10
CA PRO A 178 2.88 28.88 22.37
C PRO A 178 4.25 28.35 22.81
N SER A 179 4.51 28.42 24.11
CA SER A 179 5.76 28.02 24.75
C SER A 179 6.17 26.59 24.37
N PRO A 180 7.45 26.31 24.04
CA PRO A 180 7.92 24.95 23.81
C PRO A 180 7.86 24.18 25.13
N ASN A 181 7.25 22.99 25.08
CA ASN A 181 7.13 22.09 26.23
C ASN A 181 8.52 21.59 26.62
N ILE A 182 8.94 21.87 27.85
CA ILE A 182 10.25 21.49 28.39
C ILE A 182 10.11 20.06 28.91
N ASN A 183 10.28 19.04 28.07
CA ASN A 183 10.44 17.63 28.49
C ASN A 183 11.07 16.73 27.39
N ASN A 184 11.94 17.27 26.52
CA ASN A 184 12.54 16.53 25.41
C ASN A 184 13.83 15.75 25.77
N ASP A 185 14.12 15.49 27.05
CA ASP A 185 15.38 14.84 27.49
C ASP A 185 15.19 13.42 28.04
N VAL A 186 13.97 12.87 28.01
CA VAL A 186 13.70 11.48 28.40
C VAL A 186 13.64 10.62 27.14
N ASP A 187 14.60 9.70 27.01
CA ASP A 187 14.53 8.62 26.01
C ASP A 187 13.56 7.54 26.50
N TYR A 188 12.36 7.54 25.94
CA TYR A 188 11.31 6.56 26.25
C TYR A 188 11.52 5.20 25.57
N GLY A 189 12.56 5.05 24.72
CA GLY A 189 12.92 3.77 24.10
C GLY A 189 11.99 3.29 22.98
N ILE A 190 10.93 4.05 22.64
CA ILE A 190 10.02 3.75 21.54
C ILE A 190 10.73 3.87 20.18
N LYS A 191 10.46 2.93 19.28
CA LYS A 191 10.97 2.89 17.91
C LYS A 191 9.84 2.79 16.90
N THR A 192 10.12 3.22 15.67
CA THR A 192 9.22 2.94 14.55
C THR A 192 9.06 1.44 14.36
N GLY A 193 7.83 0.99 14.10
CA GLY A 193 7.47 -0.42 14.02
C GLY A 193 7.06 -1.06 15.35
N ASP A 194 7.29 -0.39 16.50
CA ASP A 194 6.73 -0.86 17.77
C ASP A 194 5.20 -0.80 17.73
N THR A 195 4.53 -1.75 18.40
CA THR A 195 3.06 -1.87 18.39
C THR A 195 2.48 -1.67 19.77
N PHE A 196 1.37 -0.94 19.86
CA PHE A 196 0.64 -0.64 21.09
C PHE A 196 -0.85 -0.96 20.94
N GLU A 197 -1.47 -1.49 22.00
CA GLU A 197 -2.91 -1.71 22.04
C GLU A 197 -3.61 -0.52 22.70
N ILE A 198 -4.46 0.20 21.95
CA ILE A 198 -5.18 1.38 22.43
C ILE A 198 -6.62 1.30 21.94
N GLY A 199 -7.57 1.30 22.87
CA GLY A 199 -8.99 1.30 22.54
C GLY A 199 -9.49 -0.05 22.02
N THR A 200 -10.79 -0.10 21.76
CA THR A 200 -11.51 -1.28 21.29
C THR A 200 -12.55 -0.85 20.27
N TYR A 201 -12.70 -1.61 19.20
CA TYR A 201 -13.74 -1.41 18.20
C TYR A 201 -14.29 -2.77 17.76
N ASN A 202 -15.62 -2.88 17.66
CA ASN A 202 -16.33 -4.15 17.40
C ASN A 202 -15.88 -5.32 18.32
N ASP A 203 -15.72 -5.02 19.62
CA ASP A 203 -15.26 -5.97 20.66
C ASP A 203 -13.84 -6.52 20.45
N GLU A 204 -13.05 -5.94 19.54
CA GLU A 204 -11.65 -6.27 19.32
C GLU A 204 -10.74 -5.12 19.75
N LYS A 205 -9.64 -5.43 20.43
CA LYS A 205 -8.60 -4.44 20.72
C LYS A 205 -7.94 -3.98 19.43
N ILE A 206 -7.56 -2.71 19.39
CA ILE A 206 -6.92 -2.13 18.22
C ILE A 206 -5.41 -2.10 18.46
N ALA A 207 -4.66 -2.79 17.60
CA ALA A 207 -3.21 -2.71 17.54
C ALA A 207 -2.77 -1.56 16.61
N TRP A 208 -1.86 -0.74 17.11
CA TRP A 208 -1.37 0.46 16.45
C TRP A 208 0.16 0.41 16.36
N SER A 209 0.70 0.44 15.14
CA SER A 209 2.15 0.47 14.91
C SER A 209 2.67 1.91 14.77
N VAL A 210 3.82 2.18 15.39
CA VAL A 210 4.50 3.48 15.35
C VAL A 210 5.05 3.72 13.95
N LEU A 211 4.37 4.58 13.20
CA LEU A 211 4.73 4.92 11.83
C LEU A 211 5.84 5.98 11.79
N ARG A 212 5.77 6.99 12.67
CA ARG A 212 6.74 8.09 12.72
C ARG A 212 6.86 8.65 14.14
N ILE A 213 8.08 8.97 14.56
CA ILE A 213 8.36 9.70 15.78
C ILE A 213 8.71 11.15 15.41
N ASN A 214 7.96 12.11 15.96
CA ASN A 214 8.16 13.53 15.72
C ASN A 214 9.15 14.11 16.73
N THR A 215 9.79 15.23 16.36
CA THR A 215 10.79 15.90 17.23
C THR A 215 10.17 16.65 18.41
N ASP A 216 8.85 16.79 18.44
CA ASP A 216 8.08 17.50 19.47
C ASP A 216 7.59 16.59 20.62
N GLY A 217 8.06 15.33 20.66
CA GLY A 217 7.66 14.37 21.68
C GLY A 217 6.37 13.63 21.37
N THR A 218 5.81 13.79 20.16
CA THR A 218 4.65 13.01 19.69
C THR A 218 5.06 11.90 18.73
N ALA A 219 4.20 10.90 18.57
CA ALA A 219 4.35 9.87 17.55
C ALA A 219 3.06 9.73 16.74
N VAL A 220 3.20 9.46 15.44
CA VAL A 220 2.10 9.03 14.57
C VAL A 220 2.07 7.51 14.57
N LEU A 221 0.93 6.96 14.92
CA LEU A 221 0.66 5.52 14.88
C LEU A 221 -0.43 5.24 13.85
N VAL A 222 -0.36 4.09 13.20
CA VAL A 222 -1.37 3.62 12.23
C VAL A 222 -1.93 2.29 12.70
N ALA A 223 -3.24 2.07 12.52
CA ALA A 223 -3.84 0.78 12.82
C ALA A 223 -3.17 -0.32 11.99
N ASP A 224 -2.86 -1.45 12.61
CA ASP A 224 -2.17 -2.56 11.92
C ASP A 224 -3.03 -3.18 10.82
N LYS A 225 -4.35 -3.21 11.05
CA LYS A 225 -5.35 -3.83 10.19
C LYS A 225 -6.42 -2.83 9.75
N ILE A 226 -7.15 -3.19 8.72
CA ILE A 226 -8.41 -2.52 8.34
C ILE A 226 -9.47 -2.86 9.39
N LEU A 227 -10.03 -1.83 10.04
CA LEU A 227 -10.91 -2.02 11.20
C LEU A 227 -12.39 -2.20 10.83
N THR A 228 -12.80 -1.72 9.65
CA THR A 228 -14.18 -1.77 9.15
C THR A 228 -14.22 -1.42 7.67
N PHE A 229 -15.33 -1.75 7.01
CA PHE A 229 -15.63 -1.32 5.65
C PHE A 229 -16.70 -0.23 5.70
N LYS A 230 -16.34 0.98 5.27
CA LYS A 230 -17.23 2.14 5.28
C LYS A 230 -16.91 3.04 4.10
N ALA A 231 -17.94 3.70 3.59
CA ALA A 231 -17.76 4.77 2.65
C ALA A 231 -17.07 5.95 3.34
N TYR A 232 -16.27 6.68 2.56
CA TYR A 232 -15.64 7.92 3.02
C TYR A 232 -16.71 8.98 3.30
N ASP A 233 -17.69 9.12 2.41
CA ASP A 233 -18.80 10.06 2.56
C ASP A 233 -20.06 9.59 1.83
N ALA A 234 -21.23 9.94 2.36
CA ALA A 234 -22.52 9.57 1.80
C ALA A 234 -22.96 10.55 0.70
N SER A 235 -23.77 10.04 -0.23
CA SER A 235 -24.44 10.89 -1.22
C SER A 235 -25.33 11.92 -0.52
N GLU A 236 -25.16 13.22 -0.84
CA GLU A 236 -25.87 14.30 -0.11
C GLU A 236 -27.39 14.24 -0.29
N SER A 237 -27.89 13.61 -1.36
CA SER A 237 -29.33 13.37 -1.56
C SER A 237 -29.94 12.35 -0.59
N GLY A 238 -29.10 11.62 0.15
CA GLY A 238 -29.49 10.47 0.97
C GLY A 238 -29.73 9.18 0.17
N ALA A 239 -29.47 9.19 -1.14
CA ALA A 239 -29.64 8.04 -2.01
C ALA A 239 -28.61 8.04 -3.15
N SER A 240 -27.70 7.06 -3.15
CA SER A 240 -26.68 6.98 -4.19
C SER A 240 -27.32 6.89 -5.56
N TYR A 241 -26.78 7.69 -6.49
CA TYR A 241 -27.23 7.79 -7.88
C TYR A 241 -28.66 8.30 -8.07
N GLU A 242 -29.33 8.80 -7.02
CA GLU A 242 -30.66 9.41 -7.10
C GLU A 242 -30.59 10.88 -6.71
N TYR A 243 -31.15 11.76 -7.54
CA TYR A 243 -31.29 13.19 -7.21
C TYR A 243 -32.50 13.78 -7.95
N ASN A 244 -33.29 14.62 -7.28
CA ASN A 244 -34.50 15.26 -7.84
C ASN A 244 -35.51 14.30 -8.51
N GLY A 245 -35.60 13.05 -8.04
CA GLY A 245 -36.52 12.04 -8.57
C GLY A 245 -36.02 11.32 -9.83
N GLU A 246 -34.79 11.57 -10.25
CA GLU A 246 -34.13 10.90 -11.37
C GLU A 246 -33.01 9.96 -10.87
N THR A 247 -32.64 8.99 -11.71
CA THR A 247 -31.52 8.07 -11.46
C THR A 247 -30.40 8.34 -12.47
N TYR A 248 -29.18 8.52 -11.96
CA TYR A 248 -28.00 8.89 -12.73
C TYR A 248 -27.00 7.74 -12.72
N LEU A 249 -26.75 7.13 -13.88
CA LEU A 249 -25.70 6.11 -13.98
C LEU A 249 -24.33 6.74 -13.70
N PRO A 250 -23.43 6.07 -12.96
CA PRO A 250 -22.10 6.60 -12.64
C PRO A 250 -21.29 7.00 -13.87
N SER A 251 -21.45 6.26 -14.98
CA SER A 251 -20.77 6.51 -16.25
C SER A 251 -21.40 7.63 -17.10
N ALA A 252 -22.61 8.09 -16.73
CA ALA A 252 -23.38 9.08 -17.47
C ALA A 252 -23.40 10.47 -16.81
N ALA A 253 -22.88 10.59 -15.58
CA ALA A 253 -22.80 11.86 -14.88
C ALA A 253 -21.80 12.80 -15.57
N ASN A 254 -22.23 14.04 -15.80
CA ASN A 254 -21.34 15.09 -16.31
C ASN A 254 -20.25 15.40 -15.26
N ALA A 255 -18.98 15.24 -15.65
CA ALA A 255 -17.85 15.47 -14.76
C ALA A 255 -17.74 16.93 -14.27
N ASP A 256 -18.36 17.87 -14.98
CA ASP A 256 -18.34 19.30 -14.65
C ASP A 256 -19.54 19.74 -13.77
N ASP A 257 -20.53 18.86 -13.57
CA ASP A 257 -21.69 19.16 -12.72
C ASP A 257 -21.43 18.72 -11.27
N PHE A 258 -20.67 19.55 -10.56
CA PHE A 258 -20.24 19.23 -9.20
C PHE A 258 -21.41 19.07 -8.22
N GLU A 259 -22.49 19.83 -8.39
CA GLU A 259 -23.71 19.67 -7.61
C GLU A 259 -24.27 18.25 -7.79
N LEU A 260 -24.50 17.85 -9.04
CA LEU A 260 -25.04 16.52 -9.33
C LEU A 260 -24.13 15.42 -8.78
N LEU A 261 -22.81 15.56 -8.94
CA LEU A 261 -21.83 14.58 -8.45
C LEU A 261 -21.87 14.46 -6.92
N VAL A 262 -21.87 15.58 -6.20
CA VAL A 262 -21.94 15.58 -4.73
C VAL A 262 -23.26 15.01 -4.23
N GLN A 263 -24.37 15.39 -4.87
CA GLN A 263 -25.70 14.89 -4.51
C GLN A 263 -25.82 13.38 -4.71
N THR A 264 -25.21 12.82 -5.74
CA THR A 264 -25.36 11.42 -6.13
C THR A 264 -24.24 10.49 -5.67
N GLN A 265 -23.08 11.03 -5.28
CA GLN A 265 -21.86 10.26 -4.98
C GLN A 265 -21.08 10.71 -3.74
N GLY A 266 -21.53 11.78 -3.09
CA GLY A 266 -20.93 12.31 -1.86
C GLY A 266 -19.81 13.31 -2.11
N ASN A 267 -19.28 13.87 -1.01
CA ASN A 267 -18.33 14.96 -1.01
C ASN A 267 -16.97 14.53 -0.44
N ASN A 268 -15.89 14.84 -1.14
CA ASN A 268 -14.53 14.53 -0.71
C ASN A 268 -13.91 15.56 0.26
N ASP A 269 -14.67 16.58 0.67
CA ASP A 269 -14.30 17.51 1.75
C ASP A 269 -14.09 16.74 3.07
N TRP A 270 -12.83 16.51 3.42
CA TRP A 270 -12.46 15.84 4.67
C TRP A 270 -13.10 16.51 5.89
N SER A 271 -13.16 17.85 5.94
CA SER A 271 -13.57 18.60 7.15
C SER A 271 -15.05 18.41 7.53
N THR A 272 -15.88 18.07 6.55
CA THR A 272 -17.29 17.75 6.75
C THR A 272 -17.58 16.26 6.68
N SER A 273 -16.76 15.48 5.95
CA SER A 273 -17.01 14.07 5.64
C SER A 273 -17.56 13.24 6.79
N ASN A 274 -18.48 12.34 6.44
CA ASN A 274 -19.06 11.40 7.39
C ASN A 274 -18.00 10.60 8.15
N ILE A 275 -16.99 10.06 7.46
CA ILE A 275 -16.00 9.18 8.09
C ILE A 275 -15.15 9.95 9.12
N ARG A 276 -14.75 11.18 8.83
CA ARG A 276 -14.03 12.02 9.80
C ARG A 276 -14.90 12.31 11.02
N THR A 277 -16.16 12.66 10.79
CA THR A 277 -17.12 12.97 11.85
C THR A 277 -17.32 11.77 12.77
N TRP A 278 -17.47 10.58 12.22
CA TRP A 278 -17.56 9.33 12.97
C TRP A 278 -16.25 8.98 13.72
N LEU A 279 -15.09 9.07 13.05
CA LEU A 279 -13.77 8.77 13.64
C LEU A 279 -13.44 9.64 14.86
N ASN A 280 -13.93 10.89 14.90
CA ASN A 280 -13.64 11.85 15.96
C ASN A 280 -14.79 12.02 16.96
N SER A 281 -15.87 11.24 16.85
CA SER A 281 -16.98 11.29 17.79
C SER A 281 -16.78 10.29 18.92
N ASP A 282 -16.99 10.73 20.16
CA ASP A 282 -17.08 9.89 21.34
C ASP A 282 -18.50 9.80 21.89
N SER A 283 -19.49 10.13 21.05
CA SER A 283 -20.91 10.13 21.39
C SER A 283 -21.59 8.84 20.94
N LYS A 284 -22.61 8.42 21.68
CA LYS A 284 -23.44 7.26 21.31
C LYS A 284 -24.24 7.49 20.02
N VAL A 285 -24.61 8.74 19.78
CA VAL A 285 -25.33 9.18 18.58
C VAL A 285 -24.45 10.23 17.90
N VAL A 286 -24.04 9.97 16.67
CA VAL A 286 -23.16 10.86 15.91
C VAL A 286 -24.00 11.88 15.16
N GLU A 287 -23.65 13.16 15.30
CA GLU A 287 -24.25 14.24 14.53
C GLU A 287 -23.42 14.51 13.27
N TYR A 288 -23.90 14.00 12.13
CA TYR A 288 -23.28 14.21 10.82
C TYR A 288 -23.55 15.62 10.30
N LYS A 289 -22.56 16.20 9.60
CA LYS A 289 -22.62 17.59 9.10
C LYS A 289 -23.22 17.69 7.68
N ASP A 290 -23.17 16.59 6.95
CA ASP A 290 -23.48 16.39 5.55
C ASP A 290 -24.56 15.29 5.39
N GLY A 291 -24.64 14.69 4.20
CA GLY A 291 -25.58 13.60 3.92
C GLY A 291 -25.47 12.50 4.99
N ILE A 292 -26.61 12.00 5.48
CA ILE A 292 -26.60 10.98 6.53
C ILE A 292 -26.07 9.66 5.92
N PRO A 293 -25.11 8.95 6.55
CA PRO A 293 -24.54 7.71 6.04
C PRO A 293 -25.47 6.50 6.25
N VAL A 294 -26.70 6.61 5.75
CA VAL A 294 -27.62 5.48 5.62
C VAL A 294 -27.18 4.58 4.47
N SER A 295 -27.52 3.29 4.55
CA SER A 295 -27.16 2.34 3.49
C SER A 295 -27.65 2.83 2.11
N LYS A 296 -28.86 3.37 1.99
CA LYS A 296 -29.38 3.93 0.72
C LYS A 296 -28.44 4.96 0.05
N ALA A 297 -27.67 5.70 0.83
CA ALA A 297 -26.76 6.73 0.34
C ALA A 297 -25.41 6.19 -0.18
N MET A 298 -25.16 4.89 0.00
CA MET A 298 -23.97 4.17 -0.45
C MET A 298 -24.16 3.55 -1.83
N ALA A 299 -23.05 3.29 -2.54
CA ALA A 299 -23.06 2.88 -3.93
C ALA A 299 -23.85 1.58 -4.16
N ASP A 300 -23.62 0.57 -3.32
CA ASP A 300 -24.28 -0.75 -3.38
C ASP A 300 -25.38 -0.92 -2.32
N ARG A 301 -25.69 0.17 -1.63
CA ARG A 301 -26.74 0.27 -0.61
C ARG A 301 -26.50 -0.62 0.60
N MET A 302 -25.24 -0.77 0.99
CA MET A 302 -24.78 -1.58 2.12
C MET A 302 -23.95 -0.73 3.10
N ASN A 303 -23.55 -1.33 4.22
CA ASN A 303 -22.61 -0.80 5.22
C ASN A 303 -22.93 0.64 5.67
N GLY A 304 -24.22 0.98 5.78
CA GLY A 304 -24.64 2.25 6.38
C GLY A 304 -24.29 2.29 7.86
N TYR A 305 -23.79 3.42 8.36
CA TYR A 305 -23.25 3.55 9.71
C TYR A 305 -23.84 4.73 10.50
N ASN A 306 -24.98 5.26 10.05
CA ASN A 306 -25.67 6.36 10.71
C ASN A 306 -26.20 6.03 12.12
N THR A 307 -26.36 4.74 12.45
CA THR A 307 -26.80 4.29 13.77
C THR A 307 -25.66 3.79 14.67
N GLU A 308 -24.43 3.75 14.16
CA GLU A 308 -23.28 3.34 14.95
C GLU A 308 -22.86 4.47 15.91
N PRO A 309 -22.46 4.13 17.15
CA PRO A 309 -21.72 5.06 18.00
C PRO A 309 -20.46 5.58 17.31
N GLY A 310 -20.00 6.76 17.72
CA GLY A 310 -18.74 7.31 17.26
C GLY A 310 -17.57 6.38 17.59
N PHE A 311 -16.52 6.42 16.78
CA PHE A 311 -15.37 5.51 16.91
C PHE A 311 -14.70 5.59 18.29
N LEU A 312 -14.63 6.78 18.88
CA LEU A 312 -14.03 7.00 20.20
C LEU A 312 -15.00 6.72 21.36
N TYR A 313 -16.25 6.32 21.10
CA TYR A 313 -17.25 6.08 22.15
C TYR A 313 -16.82 4.97 23.11
N GLY A 314 -16.17 3.92 22.58
CA GLY A 314 -15.68 2.78 23.37
C GLY A 314 -14.33 2.99 24.05
N PHE A 315 -13.64 4.11 23.79
CA PHE A 315 -12.33 4.39 24.37
C PHE A 315 -12.49 4.89 25.80
N THR A 316 -11.60 4.46 26.70
CA THR A 316 -11.54 4.99 28.07
C THR A 316 -11.05 6.43 28.09
N ASP A 317 -11.27 7.14 29.20
CA ASP A 317 -10.75 8.51 29.35
C ASP A 317 -9.22 8.55 29.27
N ASP A 318 -8.53 7.57 29.85
CA ASP A 318 -7.07 7.45 29.77
C ASP A 318 -6.59 7.26 28.33
N GLU A 319 -7.28 6.42 27.55
CA GLU A 319 -6.99 6.20 26.12
C GLU A 319 -7.28 7.45 25.28
N LYS A 320 -8.30 8.24 25.62
CA LYS A 320 -8.58 9.51 24.93
C LYS A 320 -7.56 10.59 25.29
N ASN A 321 -6.99 10.54 26.49
CA ASN A 321 -6.02 11.52 26.99
C ASN A 321 -4.63 11.36 26.39
N ILE A 322 -4.27 10.16 25.90
CA ILE A 322 -3.02 9.97 25.15
C ILE A 322 -3.10 10.53 23.72
N LEU A 323 -4.30 10.72 23.16
CA LEU A 323 -4.50 11.22 21.80
C LEU A 323 -4.25 12.72 21.71
N THR A 324 -3.39 13.11 20.78
CA THR A 324 -3.10 14.51 20.45
C THR A 324 -3.90 14.95 19.23
N GLU A 325 -4.60 16.08 19.36
CA GLU A 325 -5.30 16.71 18.24
C GLU A 325 -4.29 17.38 17.29
N VAL A 326 -4.36 17.05 16.00
CA VAL A 326 -3.46 17.59 14.97
C VAL A 326 -4.21 18.33 13.87
N GLY A 327 -3.57 19.35 13.31
CA GLY A 327 -4.08 20.10 12.17
C GLY A 327 -3.83 19.37 10.86
N ASN A 328 -4.88 18.85 10.22
CA ASN A 328 -4.79 18.19 8.92
C ASN A 328 -5.18 19.15 7.79
N LYS A 329 -4.32 19.22 6.78
CA LYS A 329 -4.56 20.00 5.56
C LYS A 329 -5.11 19.11 4.47
N THR A 330 -6.19 19.55 3.83
CA THR A 330 -6.81 18.89 2.67
C THR A 330 -7.31 19.97 1.69
N LYS A 331 -7.49 19.62 0.42
CA LYS A 331 -8.10 20.52 -0.57
C LYS A 331 -9.61 20.30 -0.61
N GLU A 332 -10.38 21.35 -0.89
CA GLU A 332 -11.82 21.27 -1.06
C GLU A 332 -12.20 21.77 -2.45
N TYR A 333 -12.88 20.95 -3.25
CA TYR A 333 -13.10 21.24 -4.67
C TYR A 333 -14.52 21.73 -4.99
N TYR A 334 -15.53 21.36 -4.21
CA TYR A 334 -16.92 21.66 -4.52
C TYR A 334 -17.25 23.15 -4.34
N LYS A 335 -16.89 23.75 -3.19
CA LYS A 335 -17.26 25.13 -2.83
C LYS A 335 -16.14 26.13 -3.09
N THR A 336 -14.89 25.68 -3.04
CA THR A 336 -13.71 26.57 -3.01
C THR A 336 -12.72 26.32 -4.15
N ASN A 337 -13.02 25.37 -5.04
CA ASN A 337 -12.23 25.07 -6.24
C ASN A 337 -10.74 24.78 -5.95
N GLY A 338 -10.50 23.87 -5.00
CA GLY A 338 -9.19 23.34 -4.64
C GLY A 338 -8.45 24.13 -3.57
N LYS A 339 -9.13 24.98 -2.80
CA LYS A 339 -8.49 25.71 -1.69
C LYS A 339 -8.12 24.74 -0.57
N GLU A 340 -6.98 24.98 0.06
CA GLU A 340 -6.59 24.27 1.28
C GLU A 340 -7.50 24.69 2.45
N ILE A 341 -8.02 23.68 3.14
CA ILE A 341 -8.75 23.79 4.39
C ILE A 341 -8.00 23.03 5.49
N VAL A 342 -8.22 23.44 6.74
CA VAL A 342 -7.58 22.82 7.90
C VAL A 342 -8.66 22.27 8.82
N SER A 343 -8.61 20.97 9.08
CA SER A 343 -9.37 20.31 10.15
C SER A 343 -8.47 20.03 11.35
N LYS A 344 -9.07 19.86 12.52
CA LYS A 344 -8.38 19.40 13.72
C LYS A 344 -8.93 18.05 14.13
N ASP A 345 -8.06 17.05 14.22
CA ASP A 345 -8.46 15.64 14.32
C ASP A 345 -7.60 14.91 15.35
N LYS A 346 -8.22 14.07 16.17
CA LYS A 346 -7.53 13.08 17.00
C LYS A 346 -7.28 11.78 16.24
N VAL A 347 -8.24 11.41 15.39
CA VAL A 347 -8.20 10.21 14.54
C VAL A 347 -8.43 10.65 13.10
N TYR A 348 -7.57 10.21 12.18
CA TYR A 348 -7.59 10.65 10.79
C TYR A 348 -7.14 9.56 9.83
N LEU A 349 -7.49 9.68 8.54
CA LEU A 349 -6.92 8.83 7.49
C LEU A 349 -5.63 9.46 6.96
N LEU A 350 -4.67 8.66 6.51
CA LEU A 350 -3.39 9.14 5.98
C LEU A 350 -3.55 9.78 4.58
N THR A 351 -2.49 10.44 4.10
CA THR A 351 -2.34 10.97 2.72
C THR A 351 -1.25 10.22 1.99
N LYS A 352 -1.14 10.42 0.67
CA LYS A 352 -0.05 9.83 -0.13
C LYS A 352 1.33 10.25 0.35
N ALA A 353 1.45 11.44 0.94
CA ALA A 353 2.71 11.96 1.48
C ALA A 353 3.15 11.25 2.78
N ASP A 354 2.23 10.60 3.49
CA ASP A 354 2.55 9.84 4.71
C ASP A 354 3.11 8.43 4.40
N ILE A 355 3.03 8.00 3.13
CA ILE A 355 3.27 6.60 2.76
C ILE A 355 4.75 6.20 2.79
N ASP A 356 5.67 7.12 2.50
CA ASP A 356 7.12 6.87 2.59
C ASP A 356 7.55 6.49 4.02
N ASP A 357 6.74 6.78 5.04
CA ASP A 357 7.05 6.44 6.42
C ASP A 357 6.81 4.95 6.72
N PHE A 358 5.98 4.25 5.94
CA PHE A 358 5.77 2.81 6.09
C PHE A 358 7.06 2.03 5.81
N GLU A 359 7.75 2.35 4.71
CA GLU A 359 9.04 1.72 4.36
C GLU A 359 10.08 2.00 5.44
N LYS A 360 10.17 3.24 5.93
CA LYS A 360 11.13 3.62 6.98
C LYS A 360 10.85 2.91 8.31
N ALA A 361 9.58 2.71 8.63
CA ALA A 361 9.14 2.04 9.85
C ALA A 361 9.20 0.51 9.74
N GLY A 362 9.40 -0.05 8.55
CA GLY A 362 9.32 -1.50 8.33
C GLY A 362 7.90 -2.05 8.47
N ILE A 363 6.88 -1.22 8.23
CA ILE A 363 5.46 -1.58 8.33
C ILE A 363 4.91 -1.77 6.92
N SER A 364 4.11 -2.82 6.69
CA SER A 364 3.42 -2.98 5.41
C SER A 364 2.36 -1.91 5.20
N ILE A 365 2.39 -1.25 4.04
CA ILE A 365 1.33 -0.35 3.59
C ILE A 365 0.04 -1.11 3.26
N TYR A 366 0.16 -2.36 2.81
CA TYR A 366 -0.95 -3.24 2.55
C TYR A 366 -1.39 -3.89 3.86
N ALA A 367 -2.70 -3.95 4.08
CA ALA A 367 -3.27 -4.44 5.33
C ALA A 367 -4.47 -5.32 5.07
N SER A 368 -4.57 -6.41 5.82
CA SER A 368 -5.77 -7.23 5.89
C SER A 368 -6.80 -6.63 6.84
N PRO A 369 -8.09 -6.94 6.68
CA PRO A 369 -9.09 -6.61 7.68
C PRO A 369 -8.96 -7.46 8.96
N THR A 370 -9.54 -6.96 10.05
CA THR A 370 -9.76 -7.77 11.27
C THR A 370 -10.91 -8.76 11.08
N ASP A 371 -11.02 -9.76 11.95
CA ASP A 371 -12.10 -10.75 11.87
C ASP A 371 -13.46 -10.08 12.10
N ALA A 372 -13.56 -9.13 13.05
CA ALA A 372 -14.77 -8.35 13.24
C ALA A 372 -15.14 -7.49 12.02
N ALA A 373 -14.15 -6.88 11.34
CA ALA A 373 -14.40 -6.13 10.11
C ALA A 373 -15.02 -7.02 9.01
N VAL A 374 -14.49 -8.23 8.83
CA VAL A 374 -15.03 -9.20 7.87
C VAL A 374 -16.42 -9.69 8.27
N LYS A 375 -16.63 -9.99 9.56
CA LYS A 375 -17.91 -10.48 10.09
C LYS A 375 -19.03 -9.46 9.96
N ASN A 376 -18.72 -8.18 10.16
CA ASN A 376 -19.71 -7.10 10.13
C ASN A 376 -19.86 -6.45 8.75
N ASN A 377 -19.15 -6.92 7.72
CA ASN A 377 -19.29 -6.45 6.36
C ASN A 377 -20.59 -7.02 5.74
N GLU A 378 -21.49 -6.15 5.30
CA GLU A 378 -22.71 -6.55 4.60
C GLU A 378 -22.42 -6.95 3.14
N SER A 379 -21.32 -6.44 2.56
CA SER A 379 -20.92 -6.73 1.19
C SER A 379 -20.09 -8.02 1.07
N SER A 380 -20.20 -8.71 -0.05
CA SER A 380 -19.39 -9.89 -0.35
C SER A 380 -18.03 -9.56 -0.98
N TYR A 381 -17.76 -8.29 -1.34
CA TYR A 381 -16.60 -7.91 -2.16
C TYR A 381 -15.26 -8.37 -1.61
N TYR A 382 -14.96 -8.11 -0.32
CA TYR A 382 -13.70 -8.56 0.26
C TYR A 382 -13.58 -10.09 0.25
N LYS A 383 -14.68 -10.79 0.56
CA LYS A 383 -14.69 -12.26 0.58
C LYS A 383 -14.47 -12.83 -0.81
N GLU A 384 -15.19 -12.33 -1.82
CA GLU A 384 -15.03 -12.74 -3.21
C GLU A 384 -13.64 -12.39 -3.74
N TYR A 385 -13.12 -11.22 -3.40
CA TYR A 385 -11.76 -10.80 -3.74
C TYR A 385 -10.73 -11.75 -3.13
N LYS A 386 -10.84 -12.05 -1.83
CA LYS A 386 -9.97 -12.98 -1.13
C LYS A 386 -10.06 -14.39 -1.72
N ASP A 387 -11.27 -14.86 -2.00
CA ASP A 387 -11.53 -16.19 -2.58
C ASP A 387 -11.09 -16.29 -4.06
N MET A 388 -10.93 -15.16 -4.76
CA MET A 388 -10.51 -15.12 -6.16
C MET A 388 -9.01 -14.89 -6.34
N LEU A 389 -8.42 -14.06 -5.48
CA LEU A 389 -7.03 -13.61 -5.60
C LEU A 389 -6.12 -14.19 -4.52
N HIS A 390 -6.67 -14.84 -3.49
CA HIS A 390 -5.92 -15.48 -2.39
C HIS A 390 -5.04 -14.50 -1.65
N MET A 391 -5.56 -13.29 -1.50
CA MET A 391 -4.93 -12.17 -0.82
C MET A 391 -5.77 -11.76 0.36
N ASP A 392 -5.10 -11.58 1.50
CA ASP A 392 -5.72 -11.05 2.70
C ASP A 392 -5.75 -9.53 2.69
N GLU A 393 -4.80 -8.89 2.03
CA GLU A 393 -4.70 -7.44 1.93
C GLU A 393 -5.77 -6.86 1.00
N TYR A 394 -6.33 -5.73 1.42
CA TYR A 394 -7.45 -5.11 0.71
C TYR A 394 -7.36 -3.59 0.66
N TYR A 395 -8.26 -3.00 -0.12
CA TYR A 395 -8.28 -1.57 -0.36
C TYR A 395 -8.63 -0.78 0.91
N TRP A 396 -7.95 0.34 1.14
CA TRP A 396 -8.27 1.24 2.26
C TRP A 396 -8.09 2.72 1.92
N TRP A 397 -8.98 3.55 2.47
CA TRP A 397 -9.12 4.96 2.10
C TRP A 397 -7.98 5.85 2.60
N LEU A 398 -7.61 6.85 1.79
CA LEU A 398 -6.83 8.02 2.18
C LEU A 398 -7.75 9.25 2.28
N ARG A 399 -7.36 10.25 3.08
CA ARG A 399 -8.09 11.54 3.16
C ARG A 399 -7.85 12.48 1.97
N GLU A 400 -7.03 12.06 1.02
CA GLU A 400 -6.57 12.93 -0.07
C GLU A 400 -7.59 12.92 -1.23
N PRO A 401 -8.19 14.08 -1.56
CA PRO A 401 -9.11 14.18 -2.69
C PRO A 401 -8.36 14.09 -4.01
N VAL A 402 -9.02 13.55 -5.04
CA VAL A 402 -8.50 13.61 -6.41
C VAL A 402 -8.67 15.02 -6.95
N GLU A 403 -7.58 15.55 -7.50
CA GLU A 403 -7.54 16.92 -8.02
C GLU A 403 -8.61 17.17 -9.09
N GLY A 404 -9.33 18.29 -8.93
CA GLY A 404 -10.36 18.73 -9.86
C GLY A 404 -11.67 17.96 -9.73
N THR A 405 -11.86 17.15 -8.69
CA THR A 405 -13.11 16.41 -8.47
C THR A 405 -13.65 16.67 -7.06
N PRO A 406 -14.98 16.75 -6.88
CA PRO A 406 -15.59 16.93 -5.55
C PRO A 406 -16.00 15.61 -4.88
N TYR A 407 -15.88 14.45 -5.55
CA TYR A 407 -16.52 13.21 -5.13
C TYR A 407 -15.57 12.00 -5.11
N LYS A 408 -14.28 12.18 -5.42
CA LYS A 408 -13.30 11.09 -5.42
C LYS A 408 -12.19 11.31 -4.41
N CYS A 409 -11.81 10.25 -3.72
CA CYS A 409 -10.61 10.18 -2.89
C CYS A 409 -9.66 9.09 -3.42
N TYR A 410 -8.39 9.23 -3.07
CA TYR A 410 -7.42 8.16 -3.25
C TYR A 410 -7.60 7.07 -2.19
N PHE A 411 -7.23 5.85 -2.56
CA PHE A 411 -7.10 4.72 -1.66
C PHE A 411 -5.82 3.96 -1.97
N VAL A 412 -5.32 3.22 -0.99
CA VAL A 412 -4.23 2.27 -1.16
C VAL A 412 -4.79 0.96 -1.70
N THR A 413 -4.20 0.45 -2.78
CA THR A 413 -4.61 -0.82 -3.39
C THR A 413 -4.20 -2.01 -2.54
N SER A 414 -4.53 -3.23 -2.95
CA SER A 414 -4.20 -4.44 -2.18
C SER A 414 -2.76 -4.92 -2.39
N GLY A 415 -2.03 -4.33 -3.34
CA GLY A 415 -0.74 -4.83 -3.83
C GLY A 415 -0.86 -5.90 -4.91
N TYR A 416 -2.09 -6.23 -5.31
CA TYR A 416 -2.36 -6.99 -6.54
C TYR A 416 -2.15 -6.10 -7.77
N GLU A 417 -2.67 -4.89 -7.73
CA GLU A 417 -2.58 -3.91 -8.80
C GLU A 417 -1.14 -3.41 -8.99
N GLN A 418 -0.81 -3.01 -10.22
CA GLN A 418 0.49 -2.41 -10.53
C GLN A 418 0.70 -1.08 -9.79
N ASP A 419 -0.36 -0.28 -9.69
CA ASP A 419 -0.32 1.01 -9.01
C ASP A 419 -0.70 0.84 -7.54
N MET A 420 0.13 1.41 -6.67
CA MET A 420 -0.10 1.43 -5.21
C MET A 420 -1.31 2.27 -4.81
N PHE A 421 -1.68 3.25 -5.64
CA PHE A 421 -2.83 4.11 -5.40
C PHE A 421 -3.79 4.06 -6.58
N ALA A 422 -5.07 4.04 -6.25
CA ALA A 422 -6.13 4.28 -7.22
C ALA A 422 -7.16 5.24 -6.59
N ALA A 423 -8.19 5.57 -7.35
CA ALA A 423 -9.24 6.49 -6.91
C ALA A 423 -10.64 5.96 -7.21
N ARG A 424 -11.56 6.25 -6.29
CA ARG A 424 -12.97 5.87 -6.38
C ARG A 424 -13.87 6.96 -5.80
N SER A 425 -15.15 6.87 -6.13
CA SER A 425 -16.18 7.73 -5.56
C SER A 425 -16.28 7.49 -4.06
N VAL A 426 -16.47 8.55 -3.29
CA VAL A 426 -16.40 8.52 -1.82
C VAL A 426 -17.54 7.74 -1.16
N ASN A 427 -18.67 7.56 -1.87
CA ASN A 427 -19.81 6.76 -1.44
C ASN A 427 -19.65 5.24 -1.58
N VAL A 428 -18.49 4.76 -2.06
CA VAL A 428 -18.24 3.32 -2.18
C VAL A 428 -17.86 2.74 -0.81
N GLU A 429 -18.76 1.92 -0.27
CA GLU A 429 -18.75 1.46 1.11
C GLU A 429 -17.91 0.19 1.36
N SER A 430 -17.45 -0.45 0.30
CA SER A 430 -16.73 -1.72 0.37
C SER A 430 -15.24 -1.56 0.69
N PHE A 431 -14.76 -0.32 0.90
CA PHE A 431 -13.37 0.01 1.12
C PHE A 431 -13.05 0.11 2.61
N GLY A 432 -11.84 -0.27 2.97
CA GLY A 432 -11.37 -0.37 4.33
C GLY A 432 -11.06 0.97 5.00
N ILE A 433 -11.30 1.04 6.31
CA ILE A 433 -10.87 2.12 7.19
C ILE A 433 -9.65 1.68 7.99
N ARG A 434 -8.49 2.24 7.66
CA ARG A 434 -7.21 2.05 8.38
C ARG A 434 -6.77 3.41 8.93
N PRO A 435 -7.24 3.80 10.13
CA PRO A 435 -6.99 5.13 10.67
C PRO A 435 -5.57 5.25 11.23
N ALA A 436 -5.15 6.50 11.40
CA ALA A 436 -3.98 6.91 12.15
C ALA A 436 -4.37 7.82 13.32
N ILE A 437 -3.51 7.84 14.33
CA ILE A 437 -3.60 8.70 15.51
C ILE A 437 -2.26 9.35 15.76
N THR A 438 -2.28 10.53 16.37
CA THR A 438 -1.08 11.12 16.96
C THR A 438 -1.18 11.00 18.47
N VAL A 439 -0.10 10.59 19.12
CA VAL A 439 -0.06 10.39 20.58
C VAL A 439 1.07 11.16 21.22
N ASP A 440 0.87 11.61 22.45
CA ASP A 440 1.96 12.09 23.31
C ASP A 440 2.76 10.89 23.83
N ILE A 441 4.07 10.85 23.57
CA ILE A 441 4.90 9.67 23.88
C ILE A 441 4.99 9.45 25.38
N ALA A 442 5.07 10.51 26.19
CA ALA A 442 5.16 10.40 27.64
C ALA A 442 3.87 9.84 28.23
N ALA A 443 2.72 10.31 27.75
CA ALA A 443 1.41 9.82 28.15
C ALA A 443 1.19 8.36 27.72
N LEU A 444 1.63 7.99 26.50
CA LEU A 444 1.59 6.61 26.02
C LEU A 444 2.41 5.68 26.91
N CYS A 445 3.66 6.04 27.22
CA CYS A 445 4.53 5.20 28.06
C CYS A 445 3.94 5.00 29.46
N LYS A 446 3.43 6.08 30.05
CA LYS A 446 2.75 6.01 31.35
C LYS A 446 1.56 5.07 31.32
N TYR A 447 0.71 5.18 30.29
CA TYR A 447 -0.45 4.30 30.11
C TYR A 447 -0.04 2.83 29.98
N THR A 448 1.07 2.54 29.30
CA THR A 448 1.56 1.17 29.14
C THR A 448 2.20 0.59 30.39
N GLU A 449 2.82 1.41 31.25
CA GLU A 449 3.42 0.95 32.51
C GLU A 449 2.37 0.61 33.58
N GLU A 450 1.19 1.23 33.50
CA GLU A 450 0.09 1.04 34.45
C GLU A 450 -0.79 -0.19 34.14
N LYS A 451 -0.60 -0.83 32.98
CA LYS A 451 -1.32 -2.03 32.53
C LYS A 451 -0.44 -3.28 32.57
#